data_AF-A0A557ZR47-F1
#
_entry.id   AF-A0A557ZR47-F1
#
_cell.length_a   1.000
_cell.length_b   1.000
_cell.length_c   1.000
_cell.angle_alpha   90.00
_cell.angle_beta   90.00
_cell.angle_gamma   90.00
#
_symmetry.space_group_name_H-M   'P 1'
#
loop_
_entity.id
_entity.type
_entity.pdbx_description
1 polymer ?
#
loop_
_entity_poly.entity_id
_entity_poly.type
_entity_poly.pdbx_seq_one_letter_code
_entity_poly.pdbx_strand_id
1 'polypeptide(L)'
;MADSTRRSFTVSSFVLGLATVTSLANSANVVLKLSFETRARSLMANPFVRSARFLGRLVLALAAVAGLAALFLVLIVLTDGAASGIAAWLVTVAAGVAVAIRRVRGRAWPRKLVPLLPVVVVAALTASVCIPDAPTDRRYPPSLPFVATQQWSLATGSRVAVYHYPPGPEGTRHATPLVYLHGGPVRGISVLDHQFLQLLAGKGYDVYAFEHAGGGRSELLPMEEYGISRSVRDLEAFIDHLDKGPVDVLGFSSGAVVLTRELAEPNAATRVHRAIIAEPGPMDGPTAGIAGQQGRPSARGLAPPM
;
A
#
# COMPACT_ATOMS: atom_id res chain seq x y z
N MET A 1 84.66 0.43 -98.01
CA MET A 1 83.28 0.35 -98.50
C MET A 1 82.39 0.38 -97.27
N ALA A 2 81.94 1.57 -96.83
CA ALA A 2 80.74 2.28 -97.32
C ALA A 2 79.46 1.50 -96.94
N ASP A 3 78.43 2.04 -96.29
CA ASP A 3 78.05 3.43 -96.03
C ASP A 3 77.02 3.47 -94.87
N SER A 4 76.92 4.66 -94.30
CA SER A 4 76.07 5.20 -93.24
C SER A 4 74.55 5.08 -93.45
N THR A 5 73.79 5.19 -92.34
CA THR A 5 72.88 6.34 -92.16
C THR A 5 72.33 6.42 -90.73
N ARG A 6 72.42 7.63 -90.16
CA ARG A 6 71.85 8.08 -88.89
C ARG A 6 70.31 8.16 -88.95
N ARG A 7 69.66 8.06 -87.79
CA ARG A 7 68.61 9.01 -87.35
C ARG A 7 68.32 8.89 -85.85
N SER A 8 68.50 10.00 -85.15
CA SER A 8 68.07 10.28 -83.78
C SER A 8 66.62 10.77 -83.76
N PHE A 9 65.79 10.24 -82.86
CA PHE A 9 64.58 10.94 -82.38
C PHE A 9 64.31 10.55 -80.92
N THR A 10 64.56 11.50 -80.02
CA THR A 10 64.05 11.57 -78.65
C THR A 10 62.55 11.82 -78.67
N VAL A 11 61.76 10.97 -78.01
CA VAL A 11 60.37 11.27 -77.63
C VAL A 11 60.20 11.01 -76.13
N SER A 12 60.65 12.00 -75.36
CA SER A 12 60.39 12.13 -73.93
C SER A 12 59.10 12.94 -73.75
N SER A 13 57.93 12.38 -74.07
CA SER A 13 56.65 13.08 -73.85
C SER A 13 55.45 12.20 -73.46
N PHE A 14 55.59 10.87 -73.27
CA PHE A 14 54.43 10.01 -72.95
C PHE A 14 54.31 9.58 -71.48
N VAL A 15 55.24 9.98 -70.61
CA VAL A 15 55.26 9.54 -69.19
C VAL A 15 54.60 10.57 -68.24
N LEU A 16 54.37 11.81 -68.66
CA LEU A 16 53.76 12.83 -67.79
C LEU A 16 52.23 12.74 -67.68
N GLY A 17 51.55 11.94 -68.52
CA GLY A 17 50.08 11.79 -68.48
C GLY A 17 49.56 10.68 -67.58
N LEU A 18 50.37 9.64 -67.32
CA LEU A 18 49.93 8.47 -66.53
C LEU A 18 50.20 8.61 -65.01
N ALA A 19 51.22 9.39 -64.64
CA ALA A 19 51.60 9.63 -63.24
C ALA A 19 50.62 10.59 -62.52
N THR A 20 49.95 11.49 -63.24
CA THR A 20 48.95 12.41 -62.70
C THR A 20 47.62 11.71 -62.40
N VAL A 21 47.20 10.75 -63.22
CA VAL A 21 45.92 10.03 -63.02
C VAL A 21 45.99 9.05 -61.83
N THR A 22 47.13 8.39 -61.62
CA THR A 22 47.33 7.49 -60.47
C THR A 22 47.48 8.25 -59.13
N SER A 23 48.10 9.43 -59.14
CA SER A 23 48.23 10.29 -57.96
C SER A 23 46.87 10.89 -57.52
N LEU A 24 46.02 11.29 -58.47
CA LEU A 24 44.66 11.76 -58.17
C LEU A 24 43.75 10.65 -57.63
N ALA A 25 43.85 9.42 -58.16
CA ALA A 25 43.05 8.29 -57.68
C ALA A 25 43.42 7.84 -56.25
N ASN A 26 44.70 7.91 -55.88
CA ASN A 26 45.16 7.60 -54.52
C ASN A 26 44.75 8.69 -53.51
N SER A 27 44.81 9.95 -53.94
CA SER A 27 44.38 11.10 -53.12
C SER A 27 42.86 11.09 -52.88
N ALA A 28 42.07 10.77 -53.91
CA ALA A 28 40.62 10.62 -53.79
C ALA A 28 40.23 9.49 -52.83
N ASN A 29 40.91 8.34 -52.88
CA ASN A 29 40.67 7.22 -51.96
C ASN A 29 41.05 7.55 -50.51
N VAL A 30 42.15 8.27 -50.28
CA VAL A 30 42.55 8.72 -48.94
C VAL A 30 41.57 9.75 -48.37
N VAL A 31 41.11 10.70 -49.19
CA VAL A 31 40.09 11.70 -48.81
C VAL A 31 38.73 11.05 -48.54
N LEU A 32 38.32 10.05 -49.33
CA LEU A 32 37.10 9.26 -49.07
C LEU A 32 37.21 8.44 -47.77
N LYS A 33 38.36 7.83 -47.49
CA LYS A 33 38.61 7.08 -46.25
C LYS A 33 38.61 7.99 -45.01
N LEU A 34 39.27 9.15 -45.09
CA LEU A 34 39.27 10.18 -44.04
C LEU A 34 37.87 10.79 -43.85
N SER A 35 37.13 11.05 -44.92
CA SER A 35 35.74 11.52 -44.87
C SER A 35 34.81 10.50 -44.19
N PHE A 36 34.95 9.21 -44.50
CA PHE A 36 34.18 8.14 -43.86
C PHE A 36 34.54 7.97 -42.37
N GLU A 37 35.83 8.02 -42.02
CA GLU A 37 36.26 7.96 -40.62
C GLU A 37 35.81 9.21 -39.83
N THR A 38 35.84 10.38 -40.44
CA THR A 38 35.42 11.63 -39.79
C THR A 38 33.90 11.68 -39.62
N ARG A 39 33.12 11.16 -40.58
CA ARG A 39 31.65 11.02 -40.50
C ARG A 39 31.24 9.94 -39.50
N ALA A 40 31.99 8.85 -39.39
CA ALA A 40 31.80 7.82 -38.36
C ALA A 40 32.14 8.34 -36.96
N ARG A 41 33.18 9.17 -36.82
CA ARG A 41 33.54 9.85 -35.56
C ARG A 41 32.55 10.96 -35.19
N SER A 42 31.97 11.69 -36.15
CA SER A 42 30.95 12.72 -35.88
C SER A 42 29.58 12.14 -35.50
N LEU A 43 29.18 10.99 -36.08
CA LEU A 43 28.00 10.23 -35.65
C LEU A 43 28.12 9.68 -34.21
N MET A 44 29.34 9.37 -33.76
CA MET A 44 29.64 8.98 -32.37
C MET A 44 29.68 10.17 -31.38
N ALA A 45 29.83 11.40 -31.89
CA ALA A 45 29.84 12.65 -31.12
C ALA A 45 28.49 13.38 -31.13
N ASN A 46 27.48 12.87 -31.84
CA ASN A 46 26.18 13.52 -31.96
C ASN A 46 25.37 13.40 -30.65
N PRO A 47 25.06 14.51 -29.94
CA PRO A 47 24.34 14.49 -28.67
C PRO A 47 22.98 13.79 -28.78
N PHE A 48 22.31 13.87 -29.94
CA PHE A 48 21.01 13.23 -30.17
C PHE A 48 21.08 11.69 -30.13
N VAL A 49 22.15 11.08 -30.65
CA VAL A 49 22.34 9.61 -30.63
C VAL A 49 22.66 9.12 -29.22
N ARG A 50 23.40 9.92 -28.44
CA ARG A 50 23.68 9.63 -27.03
C ARG A 50 22.41 9.72 -26.19
N SER A 51 21.60 10.74 -26.39
CA SER A 51 20.30 10.93 -25.70
C SER A 51 19.31 9.81 -26.03
N ALA A 52 19.18 9.40 -27.30
CA ALA A 52 18.30 8.31 -27.70
C ALA A 52 18.71 6.95 -27.07
N ARG A 53 20.03 6.66 -27.04
CA ARG A 53 20.56 5.44 -26.38
C ARG A 53 20.37 5.46 -24.87
N PHE A 54 20.50 6.63 -24.25
CA PHE A 54 20.22 6.80 -22.82
C PHE A 54 18.74 6.56 -22.52
N LEU A 55 17.84 7.19 -23.29
CA LEU A 55 16.40 7.01 -23.15
C LEU A 55 15.98 5.55 -23.32
N GLY A 56 16.50 4.85 -24.35
CA GLY A 56 16.21 3.42 -24.54
C GLY A 56 16.67 2.54 -23.37
N ARG A 57 17.83 2.83 -22.77
CA ARG A 57 18.31 2.12 -21.57
C ARG A 57 17.46 2.41 -20.34
N LEU A 58 17.01 3.65 -20.19
CA LEU A 58 16.12 4.06 -19.11
C LEU A 58 14.78 3.33 -19.21
N VAL A 59 14.17 3.29 -20.41
CA VAL A 59 12.91 2.56 -20.65
C VAL A 59 13.06 1.07 -20.32
N LEU A 60 14.15 0.43 -20.76
CA LEU A 60 14.41 -0.98 -20.44
C LEU A 60 14.62 -1.23 -18.93
N ALA A 61 15.29 -0.30 -18.24
CA ALA A 61 15.48 -0.38 -16.80
C ALA A 61 14.14 -0.25 -16.05
N LEU A 62 13.30 0.72 -16.45
CA LEU A 62 11.96 0.90 -15.89
C LEU A 62 11.06 -0.31 -16.15
N ALA A 63 11.10 -0.88 -17.36
CA ALA A 63 10.35 -2.10 -17.67
C ALA A 63 10.82 -3.30 -16.82
N ALA A 64 12.12 -3.41 -16.55
CA ALA A 64 12.65 -4.44 -15.65
C ALA A 64 12.20 -4.23 -14.20
N VAL A 65 12.21 -2.97 -13.72
CA VAL A 65 11.69 -2.61 -12.39
C VAL A 65 10.21 -2.99 -12.27
N ALA A 66 9.39 -2.55 -13.23
CA ALA A 66 7.96 -2.83 -13.26
C ALA A 66 7.66 -4.33 -13.34
N GLY A 67 8.39 -5.08 -14.17
CA GLY A 67 8.19 -6.53 -14.32
C GLY A 67 8.55 -7.32 -13.06
N LEU A 68 9.64 -6.95 -12.36
CA LEU A 68 10.00 -7.57 -11.09
C LEU A 68 9.04 -7.18 -9.97
N ALA A 69 8.57 -5.93 -9.92
CA ALA A 69 7.54 -5.52 -8.97
C ALA A 69 6.21 -6.27 -9.20
N ALA A 70 5.80 -6.46 -10.46
CA ALA A 70 4.62 -7.26 -10.80
C ALA A 70 4.80 -8.73 -10.40
N LEU A 71 5.98 -9.32 -10.63
CA LEU A 71 6.30 -10.68 -10.18
C LEU A 71 6.19 -10.80 -8.66
N PHE A 72 6.75 -9.84 -7.92
CA PHE A 72 6.63 -9.79 -6.46
C PHE A 72 5.18 -9.75 -6.00
N LEU A 73 4.35 -8.87 -6.57
CA LEU A 73 2.93 -8.77 -6.23
C LEU A 73 2.16 -10.07 -6.52
N VAL A 74 2.42 -10.70 -7.68
CA VAL A 74 1.81 -12.00 -8.02
C VAL A 74 2.19 -13.07 -7.00
N LEU A 75 3.46 -13.12 -6.60
CA LEU A 75 3.92 -14.08 -5.59
C LEU A 75 3.33 -13.81 -4.21
N ILE A 76 3.18 -12.55 -3.80
CA ILE A 76 2.50 -12.18 -2.55
C ILE A 76 1.07 -12.72 -2.54
N VAL A 77 0.32 -12.50 -3.62
CA VAL A 77 -1.07 -12.98 -3.74
C VAL A 77 -1.12 -14.51 -3.76
N LEU A 78 -0.24 -15.18 -4.51
CA LEU A 78 -0.23 -16.65 -4.60
C LEU A 78 0.19 -17.35 -3.31
N THR A 79 0.95 -16.67 -2.45
CA THR A 79 1.46 -17.23 -1.19
C THR A 79 0.69 -16.74 0.03
N ASP A 80 -0.37 -15.95 -0.17
CA ASP A 80 -1.10 -15.27 0.90
C ASP A 80 -0.17 -14.52 1.87
N GLY A 81 0.89 -13.91 1.33
CA GLY A 81 1.90 -13.20 2.13
C GLY A 81 2.75 -14.07 3.05
N ALA A 82 2.94 -15.36 2.74
CA ALA A 82 3.74 -16.28 3.56
C ALA A 82 5.07 -15.68 4.04
N ALA A 83 5.36 -15.89 5.34
CA ALA A 83 6.52 -15.31 6.02
C ALA A 83 6.61 -13.78 5.84
N SER A 84 5.49 -13.08 6.00
CA SER A 84 5.40 -11.62 5.82
C SER A 84 5.86 -11.15 4.44
N GLY A 85 5.75 -12.00 3.41
CA GLY A 85 6.19 -11.69 2.04
C GLY A 85 7.69 -11.88 1.77
N ILE A 86 8.49 -12.30 2.76
CA ILE A 86 9.93 -12.52 2.60
C ILE A 86 10.21 -13.60 1.54
N ALA A 87 9.40 -14.66 1.47
CA ALA A 87 9.55 -15.70 0.46
C ALA A 87 9.39 -15.16 -0.97
N ALA A 88 8.34 -14.36 -1.20
CA ALA A 88 8.10 -13.69 -2.49
C ALA A 88 9.23 -12.73 -2.87
N TRP A 89 9.74 -11.99 -1.89
CA TRP A 89 10.86 -11.07 -2.04
C TRP A 89 12.14 -11.78 -2.47
N LEU A 90 12.55 -12.84 -1.75
CA LEU A 90 13.73 -13.64 -2.07
C LEU A 90 13.66 -14.24 -3.48
N VAL A 91 12.51 -14.79 -3.87
CA VAL A 91 12.31 -15.39 -5.20
C VAL A 91 12.42 -14.33 -6.31
N THR A 92 11.83 -13.16 -6.11
CA THR A 92 11.87 -12.06 -7.08
C THR A 92 13.29 -11.52 -7.26
N VAL A 93 14.01 -11.31 -6.15
CA VAL A 93 15.41 -10.88 -6.19
C VAL A 93 16.28 -11.95 -6.87
N ALA A 94 16.13 -13.22 -6.52
CA ALA A 94 16.87 -14.32 -7.13
C ALA A 94 16.63 -14.41 -8.64
N ALA A 95 15.37 -14.27 -9.09
CA ALA A 95 15.03 -14.26 -10.51
C ALA A 95 15.66 -13.06 -11.23
N GLY A 96 15.58 -11.87 -10.64
CA GLY A 96 16.21 -10.66 -11.18
C GLY A 96 17.73 -10.79 -11.31
N VAL A 97 18.39 -11.31 -10.28
CA VAL A 97 19.85 -11.58 -10.28
C VAL A 97 20.20 -12.62 -11.34
N ALA A 98 19.45 -13.72 -11.44
CA ALA A 98 19.69 -14.76 -12.44
C ALA A 98 19.60 -14.21 -13.88
N VAL A 99 18.59 -13.38 -14.18
CA VAL A 99 18.45 -12.72 -15.48
C VAL A 99 19.59 -11.73 -15.73
N ALA A 100 19.97 -10.94 -14.72
CA ALA A 100 21.09 -10.00 -14.82
C ALA A 100 22.42 -10.71 -15.12
N ILE A 101 22.72 -11.81 -14.41
CA ILE A 101 23.93 -12.64 -14.62
C ILE A 101 23.95 -13.23 -16.04
N ARG A 102 22.81 -13.76 -16.52
CA ARG A 102 22.70 -14.29 -17.89
C ARG A 102 23.01 -13.23 -18.95
N ARG A 103 22.62 -11.97 -18.73
CA ARG A 103 22.86 -10.84 -19.66
C ARG A 103 24.29 -10.32 -19.68
N VAL A 104 25.12 -10.66 -18.69
CA VAL A 104 26.51 -10.17 -18.56
C VAL A 104 27.57 -11.23 -18.77
N ARG A 105 27.18 -12.48 -19.08
CA ARG A 105 28.08 -13.54 -19.55
C ARG A 105 28.93 -13.00 -20.72
N GLY A 106 30.24 -12.90 -20.53
CA GLY A 106 31.20 -12.43 -21.55
C GLY A 106 31.53 -10.92 -21.58
N ARG A 107 31.01 -10.08 -20.66
CA ARG A 107 31.35 -8.63 -20.60
C ARG A 107 32.47 -8.30 -19.61
N ALA A 108 33.19 -7.19 -19.84
CA ALA A 108 34.19 -6.65 -18.91
C ALA A 108 33.55 -6.15 -17.59
N TRP A 109 34.30 -6.23 -16.49
CA TRP A 109 33.85 -6.07 -15.09
C TRP A 109 32.94 -4.87 -14.77
N PRO A 110 33.22 -3.61 -15.19
CA PRO A 110 32.33 -2.49 -14.85
C PRO A 110 30.99 -2.52 -15.61
N ARG A 111 30.92 -3.20 -16.76
CA ARG A 111 29.67 -3.37 -17.53
C ARG A 111 28.78 -4.49 -16.99
N LYS A 112 29.27 -5.26 -15.99
CA LYS A 112 28.51 -6.33 -15.34
C LYS A 112 27.52 -5.82 -14.28
N LEU A 113 27.77 -4.64 -13.71
CA LEU A 113 26.96 -4.10 -12.60
C LEU A 113 25.69 -3.38 -13.07
N VAL A 114 25.69 -2.80 -14.28
CA VAL A 114 24.55 -2.02 -14.79
C VAL A 114 23.23 -2.81 -14.81
N PRO A 115 23.20 -4.10 -15.21
CA PRO A 115 21.96 -4.87 -15.21
C PRO A 115 21.44 -5.28 -13.82
N LEU A 116 22.24 -5.13 -12.76
CA LEU A 116 21.80 -5.37 -11.38
C LEU A 116 21.05 -4.17 -10.79
N LEU A 117 21.23 -2.97 -11.36
CA LEU A 117 20.64 -1.74 -10.83
C LEU A 117 19.10 -1.80 -10.73
N PRO A 118 18.34 -2.29 -11.74
CA PRO A 118 16.90 -2.52 -11.59
C PRO A 118 16.52 -3.50 -10.48
N VAL A 119 17.35 -4.52 -10.26
CA VAL A 119 17.11 -5.55 -9.23
C VAL A 119 17.27 -4.93 -7.83
N VAL A 120 18.32 -4.13 -7.62
CA VAL A 120 18.56 -3.40 -6.36
C VAL A 120 17.42 -2.41 -6.07
N VAL A 121 16.99 -1.66 -7.09
CA VAL A 121 15.88 -0.71 -6.96
C VAL A 121 14.60 -1.43 -6.53
N VAL A 122 14.24 -2.54 -7.19
CA VAL A 122 13.04 -3.29 -6.80
C VAL A 122 13.19 -3.91 -5.43
N ALA A 123 14.34 -4.52 -5.12
CA ALA A 123 14.59 -5.10 -3.81
C ALA A 123 14.38 -4.07 -2.69
N ALA A 124 14.87 -2.84 -2.87
CA ALA A 124 14.67 -1.75 -1.92
C ALA A 124 13.20 -1.32 -1.80
N LEU A 125 12.49 -1.18 -2.93
CA LEU A 125 11.08 -0.78 -2.95
C LEU A 125 10.16 -1.83 -2.32
N THR A 126 10.48 -3.12 -2.45
CA THR A 126 9.63 -4.21 -1.94
C THR A 126 10.05 -4.71 -0.56
N ALA A 127 11.27 -4.42 -0.09
CA ALA A 127 11.73 -4.80 1.25
C ALA A 127 10.91 -4.12 2.36
N SER A 128 10.48 -2.87 2.17
CA SER A 128 9.64 -2.16 3.14
C SER A 128 8.26 -2.79 3.34
N VAL A 129 7.79 -3.58 2.36
CA VAL A 129 6.55 -4.35 2.48
C VAL A 129 6.77 -5.62 3.31
N CYS A 130 8.00 -6.15 3.32
CA CYS A 130 8.32 -7.43 3.94
C CYS A 130 8.87 -7.33 5.36
N ILE A 131 9.39 -6.15 5.73
CA ILE A 131 9.98 -5.90 7.04
C ILE A 131 8.99 -5.05 7.82
N PRO A 132 8.24 -5.62 8.78
CA PRO A 132 7.43 -4.83 9.69
C PRO A 132 8.37 -4.03 10.59
N ASP A 133 8.53 -2.75 10.28
CA ASP A 133 9.32 -1.78 11.06
C ASP A 133 8.46 -1.06 12.12
N ALA A 134 7.15 -1.28 12.10
CA ALA A 134 6.25 -0.80 13.12
C ALA A 134 6.54 -1.48 14.47
N PRO A 135 6.64 -0.71 15.57
CA PRO A 135 6.79 -1.26 16.91
C PRO A 135 5.66 -2.25 17.22
N THR A 136 6.01 -3.46 17.65
CA THR A 136 5.05 -4.48 18.10
C THR A 136 4.65 -4.30 19.56
N ASP A 137 5.41 -3.50 20.32
CA ASP A 137 5.08 -3.18 21.70
C ASP A 137 3.78 -2.39 21.74
N ARG A 138 2.86 -2.87 22.58
CA ARG A 138 1.58 -2.22 22.76
C ARG A 138 1.78 -0.84 23.39
N ARG A 139 1.26 0.19 22.73
CA ARG A 139 1.24 1.57 23.25
C ARG A 139 -0.18 1.99 23.54
N TYR A 140 -0.43 2.35 24.79
CA TYR A 140 -1.71 2.92 25.18
C TYR A 140 -1.78 4.40 24.83
N PRO A 141 -2.93 4.90 24.35
CA PRO A 141 -3.12 6.33 24.18
C PRO A 141 -3.00 7.06 25.53
N PRO A 142 -2.48 8.31 25.54
CA PRO A 142 -2.36 9.09 26.78
C PRO A 142 -3.73 9.33 27.43
N SER A 143 -3.77 9.59 28.73
CA SER A 143 -5.00 9.96 29.43
C SER A 143 -5.62 11.22 28.86
N LEU A 144 -6.96 11.28 28.86
CA LEU A 144 -7.69 12.46 28.39
C LEU A 144 -7.74 13.52 29.50
N PRO A 145 -7.55 14.81 29.19
CA PRO A 145 -7.51 15.86 30.20
C PRO A 145 -8.89 16.25 30.74
N PHE A 146 -9.97 15.87 30.06
CA PHE A 146 -11.33 16.33 30.33
C PHE A 146 -12.30 15.21 30.78
N VAL A 147 -11.83 13.96 30.85
CA VAL A 147 -12.60 12.82 31.34
C VAL A 147 -11.64 11.82 31.98
N ALA A 148 -12.00 11.32 33.15
CA ALA A 148 -11.23 10.29 33.82
C ALA A 148 -11.46 8.94 33.13
N THR A 149 -10.38 8.23 32.79
CA THR A 149 -10.47 6.83 32.37
C THR A 149 -10.56 5.96 33.61
N GLN A 150 -11.65 5.22 33.75
CA GLN A 150 -11.80 4.14 34.73
C GLN A 150 -11.42 2.81 34.08
N GLN A 151 -11.06 1.83 34.90
CA GLN A 151 -10.79 0.47 34.45
C GLN A 151 -11.75 -0.48 35.14
N TRP A 152 -12.62 -1.13 34.38
CA TRP A 152 -13.61 -2.08 34.89
C TRP A 152 -13.21 -3.50 34.51
N SER A 153 -13.41 -4.44 35.44
CA SER A 153 -13.30 -5.87 35.16
C SER A 153 -14.71 -6.43 34.97
N LEU A 154 -15.01 -6.85 33.74
CA LEU A 154 -16.30 -7.40 33.38
C LEU A 154 -16.38 -8.89 33.75
N ALA A 155 -17.60 -9.40 33.93
CA ALA A 155 -17.84 -10.82 34.23
C ALA A 155 -17.36 -11.77 33.12
N THR A 156 -17.14 -11.26 31.91
CA THR A 156 -16.55 -11.98 30.78
C THR A 156 -15.03 -12.16 30.88
N GLY A 157 -14.38 -11.56 31.89
CA GLY A 157 -12.93 -11.54 32.05
C GLY A 157 -12.24 -10.38 31.31
N SER A 158 -12.98 -9.56 30.54
CA SER A 158 -12.44 -8.36 29.91
C SER A 158 -12.10 -7.29 30.95
N ARG A 159 -10.92 -6.66 30.81
CA ARG A 159 -10.56 -5.42 31.52
C ARG A 159 -10.66 -4.25 30.56
N VAL A 160 -11.68 -3.42 30.74
CA VAL A 160 -12.05 -2.36 29.78
C VAL A 160 -11.89 -0.97 30.35
N ALA A 161 -11.44 -0.05 29.50
CA ALA A 161 -11.42 1.38 29.79
C ALA A 161 -12.82 1.96 29.65
N VAL A 162 -13.25 2.68 30.69
CA VAL A 162 -14.61 3.23 30.81
C VAL A 162 -14.55 4.73 31.04
N TYR A 163 -15.53 5.43 30.47
CA TYR A 163 -15.68 6.87 30.52
C TYR A 163 -17.11 7.20 30.93
N HIS A 164 -17.25 8.13 31.87
CA HIS A 164 -18.54 8.61 32.33
C HIS A 164 -18.63 10.13 32.12
N TYR A 165 -19.70 10.57 31.46
CA TYR A 165 -20.05 11.97 31.27
C TYR A 165 -21.38 12.25 31.96
N PRO A 166 -21.33 12.85 33.16
CA PRO A 166 -22.54 13.14 33.91
C PRO A 166 -23.38 14.20 33.18
N PRO A 167 -24.72 14.18 33.34
CA PRO A 167 -25.59 15.16 32.71
C PRO A 167 -25.24 16.58 33.16
N GLY A 168 -25.32 17.52 32.23
CA GLY A 168 -25.10 18.93 32.49
C GLY A 168 -26.04 19.50 33.57
N PRO A 169 -25.65 20.61 34.22
CA PRO A 169 -26.45 21.23 35.28
C PRO A 169 -27.74 21.89 34.74
N GLU A 170 -27.74 22.27 33.46
CA GLU A 170 -28.83 22.99 32.81
C GLU A 170 -29.53 22.07 31.79
N GLY A 171 -30.80 21.75 32.03
CA GLY A 171 -31.63 20.96 31.12
C GLY A 171 -32.49 19.91 31.81
N THR A 172 -33.48 19.39 31.09
CA THR A 172 -34.30 18.26 31.53
C THR A 172 -33.43 17.01 31.56
N ARG A 173 -33.29 16.39 32.75
CA ARG A 173 -32.55 15.13 32.87
C ARG A 173 -33.31 13.98 32.21
N HIS A 174 -32.58 13.19 31.44
CA HIS A 174 -33.09 11.91 30.95
C HIS A 174 -32.95 10.86 32.06
N ALA A 175 -34.02 10.11 32.32
CA ALA A 175 -34.04 9.09 33.36
C ALA A 175 -33.20 7.85 32.98
N THR A 176 -33.21 7.50 31.69
CA THR A 176 -32.49 6.34 31.16
C THR A 176 -31.05 6.72 30.81
N PRO A 177 -30.03 6.01 31.32
CA PRO A 177 -28.64 6.26 30.93
C PRO A 177 -28.41 5.87 29.46
N LEU A 178 -27.45 6.54 28.84
CA LEU A 178 -27.04 6.29 27.45
C LEU A 178 -25.68 5.60 27.42
N VAL A 179 -25.60 4.44 26.79
CA VAL A 179 -24.35 3.73 26.51
C VAL A 179 -23.94 3.98 25.06
N TYR A 180 -22.74 4.52 24.87
CA TYR A 180 -22.13 4.68 23.55
C TYR A 180 -21.19 3.52 23.22
N LEU A 181 -21.42 2.91 22.07
CA LEU A 181 -20.62 1.80 21.54
C LEU A 181 -19.91 2.24 20.26
N HIS A 182 -18.59 2.45 20.38
CA HIS A 182 -17.80 3.08 19.33
C HIS A 182 -17.56 2.18 18.11
N GLY A 183 -17.22 2.83 17.01
CA GLY A 183 -16.84 2.20 15.75
C GLY A 183 -15.36 1.82 15.69
N GLY A 184 -14.97 1.13 14.60
CA GLY A 184 -13.62 0.60 14.42
C GLY A 184 -13.36 -0.62 15.32
N PRO A 185 -13.35 -1.85 14.77
CA PRO A 185 -13.09 -3.03 15.60
C PRO A 185 -11.74 -2.90 16.28
N VAL A 186 -11.70 -3.11 17.59
CA VAL A 186 -10.48 -3.07 18.41
C VAL A 186 -9.75 -1.71 18.33
N ARG A 187 -10.46 -0.61 18.03
CA ARG A 187 -9.93 0.76 18.13
C ARG A 187 -10.21 1.36 19.51
N GLY A 188 -9.51 2.45 19.85
CA GLY A 188 -9.93 3.31 20.96
C GLY A 188 -11.00 4.30 20.52
N ILE A 189 -11.67 4.93 21.49
CA ILE A 189 -12.61 6.03 21.25
C ILE A 189 -11.79 7.27 20.85
N SER A 190 -12.20 7.94 19.78
CA SER A 190 -11.47 9.11 19.30
C SER A 190 -11.76 10.34 20.18
N VAL A 191 -10.86 11.33 20.17
CA VAL A 191 -11.10 12.60 20.87
C VAL A 191 -12.36 13.30 20.36
N LEU A 192 -12.65 13.20 19.06
CA LEU A 192 -13.86 13.74 18.45
C LEU A 192 -15.12 13.07 19.03
N ASP A 193 -15.10 11.74 19.16
CA ASP A 193 -16.23 11.01 19.74
C ASP A 193 -16.43 11.42 21.21
N HIS A 194 -15.35 11.52 21.98
CA HIS A 194 -15.45 12.00 23.36
C HIS A 194 -16.04 13.42 23.47
N GLN A 195 -15.71 14.33 22.56
CA GLN A 195 -16.32 15.66 22.50
C GLN A 195 -17.82 15.58 22.16
N PHE A 196 -18.20 14.70 21.23
CA PHE A 196 -19.60 14.42 20.93
C PHE A 196 -20.37 13.89 22.16
N LEU A 197 -19.78 12.99 22.95
CA LEU A 197 -20.39 12.49 24.18
C LEU A 197 -20.59 13.60 25.23
N GLN A 198 -19.66 14.56 25.34
CA GLN A 198 -19.83 15.73 26.19
C GLN A 198 -21.01 16.60 25.75
N LEU A 199 -21.26 16.72 24.44
CA LEU A 199 -22.43 17.44 23.93
C LEU A 199 -23.73 16.74 24.31
N LEU A 200 -23.79 15.41 24.23
CA LEU A 200 -24.95 14.63 24.69
C LEU A 200 -25.17 14.80 26.19
N ALA A 201 -24.11 14.71 26.99
CA ALA A 201 -24.18 14.94 28.42
C ALA A 201 -24.69 16.36 28.74
N GLY A 202 -24.21 17.38 28.01
CA GLY A 202 -24.71 18.76 28.08
C GLY A 202 -26.17 18.95 27.68
N LYS A 203 -26.80 17.97 27.04
CA LYS A 203 -28.25 17.93 26.77
C LYS A 203 -29.06 17.18 27.83
N GLY A 204 -28.43 16.75 28.92
CA GLY A 204 -29.11 16.12 30.07
C GLY A 204 -29.06 14.59 30.08
N TYR A 205 -28.29 13.95 29.19
CA TYR A 205 -28.07 12.50 29.20
C TYR A 205 -27.00 12.11 30.23
N ASP A 206 -27.19 10.98 30.92
CA ASP A 206 -26.14 10.33 31.73
C ASP A 206 -25.40 9.34 30.83
N VAL A 207 -24.24 9.74 30.30
CA VAL A 207 -23.58 9.03 29.20
C VAL A 207 -22.41 8.19 29.69
N TYR A 208 -22.39 6.91 29.31
CA TYR A 208 -21.32 5.97 29.55
C TYR A 208 -20.76 5.48 28.23
N ALA A 209 -19.46 5.25 28.17
CA ALA A 209 -18.80 4.62 27.04
C ALA A 209 -17.70 3.70 27.54
N PHE A 210 -17.45 2.62 26.83
CA PHE A 210 -16.28 1.77 27.07
C PHE A 210 -15.56 1.48 25.76
N GLU A 211 -14.25 1.30 25.85
CA GLU A 211 -13.45 0.81 24.73
C GLU A 211 -13.54 -0.72 24.68
N HIS A 212 -13.87 -1.29 23.52
CA HIS A 212 -13.92 -2.74 23.34
C HIS A 212 -12.59 -3.39 23.78
N ALA A 213 -12.63 -4.64 24.23
CA ALA A 213 -11.41 -5.35 24.59
C ALA A 213 -10.40 -5.34 23.41
N GLY A 214 -9.12 -5.15 23.74
CA GLY A 214 -8.02 -4.90 22.80
C GLY A 214 -7.95 -3.49 22.21
N GLY A 215 -9.04 -2.73 22.28
CA GLY A 215 -9.11 -1.36 21.77
C GLY A 215 -8.61 -0.32 22.77
N GLY A 216 -7.99 0.74 22.25
CA GLY A 216 -7.62 1.93 23.02
C GLY A 216 -6.86 1.61 24.31
N ARG A 217 -7.49 1.89 25.44
CA ARG A 217 -6.95 1.72 26.81
C ARG A 217 -7.47 0.46 27.51
N SER A 218 -8.25 -0.40 26.84
CA SER A 218 -8.69 -1.71 27.34
C SER A 218 -7.58 -2.76 27.18
N GLU A 219 -7.59 -3.83 27.97
CA GLU A 219 -6.59 -4.91 27.87
C GLU A 219 -6.81 -5.82 26.66
N LEU A 220 -5.76 -6.53 26.23
CA LEU A 220 -5.84 -7.52 25.15
C LEU A 220 -6.58 -8.77 25.64
N LEU A 221 -7.16 -9.49 24.70
CA LEU A 221 -7.67 -10.85 24.90
C LEU A 221 -6.77 -11.87 24.19
N PRO A 222 -6.84 -13.15 24.56
CA PRO A 222 -6.38 -14.23 23.69
C PRO A 222 -7.00 -14.10 22.29
N MET A 223 -6.21 -14.41 21.26
CA MET A 223 -6.59 -14.12 19.87
C MET A 223 -7.88 -14.84 19.45
N GLU A 224 -8.07 -16.06 19.95
CA GLU A 224 -9.23 -16.91 19.74
C GLU A 224 -10.53 -16.39 20.37
N GLU A 225 -10.43 -15.44 21.29
CA GLU A 225 -11.60 -14.87 21.96
C GLU A 225 -12.20 -13.66 21.23
N TYR A 226 -11.49 -13.08 20.25
CA TYR A 226 -12.00 -11.96 19.48
C TYR A 226 -13.12 -12.39 18.52
N GLY A 227 -14.27 -11.74 18.64
CA GLY A 227 -15.40 -11.95 17.73
C GLY A 227 -16.62 -11.12 18.14
N ILE A 228 -17.58 -10.97 17.23
CA ILE A 228 -18.80 -10.18 17.51
C ILE A 228 -19.56 -10.74 18.71
N SER A 229 -19.72 -12.06 18.81
CA SER A 229 -20.37 -12.70 19.97
C SER A 229 -19.63 -12.44 21.28
N ARG A 230 -18.32 -12.21 21.26
CA ARG A 230 -17.58 -11.75 22.45
C ARG A 230 -17.91 -10.29 22.76
N SER A 231 -17.90 -9.40 21.77
CA SER A 231 -18.27 -8.00 21.98
C SER A 231 -19.70 -7.82 22.49
N VAL A 232 -20.64 -8.67 22.07
CA VAL A 232 -22.01 -8.71 22.60
C VAL A 232 -22.01 -9.06 24.10
N ARG A 233 -21.35 -10.16 24.48
CA ARG A 233 -21.24 -10.53 25.91
C ARG A 233 -20.54 -9.46 26.76
N ASP A 234 -19.55 -8.77 26.21
CA ASP A 234 -18.90 -7.64 26.90
C ASP A 234 -19.85 -6.45 27.06
N LEU A 235 -20.70 -6.15 26.06
CA LEU A 235 -21.75 -5.14 26.18
C LEU A 235 -22.78 -5.52 27.26
N GLU A 236 -23.26 -6.77 27.27
CA GLU A 236 -24.19 -7.27 28.28
C GLU A 236 -23.58 -7.15 29.69
N ALA A 237 -22.34 -7.64 29.86
CA ALA A 237 -21.64 -7.57 31.14
C ALA A 237 -21.34 -6.13 31.57
N PHE A 238 -21.12 -5.22 30.63
CA PHE A 238 -20.97 -3.79 30.90
C PHE A 238 -22.28 -3.17 31.42
N ILE A 239 -23.41 -3.47 30.76
CA ILE A 239 -24.73 -2.98 31.19
C ILE A 239 -25.11 -3.56 32.55
N ASP A 240 -24.83 -4.85 32.79
CA ASP A 240 -25.02 -5.48 34.10
C ASP A 240 -24.15 -4.83 35.18
N HIS A 241 -22.88 -4.57 34.88
CA HIS A 241 -21.97 -3.92 35.82
C HIS A 241 -22.38 -2.48 36.14
N LEU A 242 -23.01 -1.80 35.19
CA LEU A 242 -23.55 -0.46 35.39
C LEU A 242 -24.69 -0.46 36.43
N ASP A 243 -25.46 -1.55 36.51
CA ASP A 243 -26.55 -1.78 37.49
C ASP A 243 -27.57 -0.63 37.55
N LYS A 244 -27.97 -0.12 36.37
CA LYS A 244 -28.95 0.98 36.23
C LYS A 244 -30.27 0.57 35.56
N GLY A 245 -30.48 -0.74 35.39
CA GLY A 245 -31.59 -1.28 34.60
C GLY A 245 -31.38 -1.10 33.09
N PRO A 246 -32.45 -1.18 32.27
CA PRO A 246 -32.36 -1.01 30.83
C PRO A 246 -31.79 0.36 30.43
N VAL A 247 -30.95 0.38 29.40
CA VAL A 247 -30.24 1.58 28.93
C VAL A 247 -30.63 1.93 27.50
N ASP A 248 -30.43 3.18 27.11
CA ASP A 248 -30.39 3.55 25.71
C ASP A 248 -29.00 3.20 25.16
N VAL A 249 -28.90 2.57 24.00
CA VAL A 249 -27.60 2.24 23.38
C VAL A 249 -27.47 2.93 22.04
N LEU A 250 -26.40 3.71 21.86
CA LEU A 250 -25.98 4.26 20.58
C LEU A 250 -24.79 3.47 20.03
N GLY A 251 -25.01 2.71 18.97
CA GLY A 251 -23.97 2.01 18.25
C GLY A 251 -23.54 2.76 16.99
N PHE A 252 -22.25 3.02 16.85
CA PHE A 252 -21.67 3.62 15.64
C PHE A 252 -20.81 2.62 14.87
N SER A 253 -21.00 2.50 13.55
CA SER A 253 -20.17 1.62 12.69
C SER A 253 -20.08 0.18 13.20
N SER A 254 -18.90 -0.33 13.59
CA SER A 254 -18.77 -1.68 14.17
C SER A 254 -19.50 -1.83 15.50
N GLY A 255 -19.63 -0.77 16.30
CA GLY A 255 -20.46 -0.78 17.50
C GLY A 255 -21.95 -0.95 17.17
N ALA A 256 -22.39 -0.41 16.03
CA ALA A 256 -23.75 -0.66 15.54
C ALA A 256 -23.96 -2.12 15.17
N VAL A 257 -22.95 -2.81 14.61
CA VAL A 257 -23.01 -4.26 14.32
C VAL A 257 -23.20 -5.06 15.62
N VAL A 258 -22.42 -4.75 16.66
CA VAL A 258 -22.56 -5.39 17.99
C VAL A 258 -23.95 -5.14 18.56
N LEU A 259 -24.44 -3.90 18.52
CA LEU A 259 -25.79 -3.56 19.00
C LEU A 259 -26.87 -4.32 18.23
N THR A 260 -26.78 -4.42 16.89
CA THR A 260 -27.76 -5.19 16.12
C THR A 260 -27.73 -6.67 16.44
N ARG A 261 -26.56 -7.22 16.81
CA ARG A 261 -26.44 -8.60 17.25
C ARG A 261 -27.04 -8.81 18.63
N GLU A 262 -26.81 -7.89 19.56
CA GLU A 262 -27.48 -7.87 20.88
C GLU A 262 -29.01 -7.87 20.73
N LEU A 263 -29.55 -7.02 19.85
CA LEU A 263 -31.00 -6.94 19.61
C LEU A 263 -31.62 -8.22 19.04
N ALA A 264 -30.82 -9.14 18.50
CA ALA A 264 -31.29 -10.44 18.05
C ALA A 264 -31.38 -11.48 19.17
N GLU A 265 -30.79 -11.20 20.34
CA GLU A 265 -30.85 -12.10 21.50
C GLU A 265 -32.24 -12.01 22.17
N PRO A 266 -32.81 -13.14 22.64
CA PRO A 266 -34.18 -13.16 23.20
C PRO A 266 -34.41 -12.21 24.38
N ASN A 267 -33.35 -11.90 25.13
CA ASN A 267 -33.40 -11.11 26.36
C ASN A 267 -32.99 -9.65 26.17
N ALA A 268 -32.74 -9.19 24.94
CA ALA A 268 -32.24 -7.84 24.66
C ALA A 268 -33.11 -6.74 25.30
N ALA A 269 -34.44 -6.92 25.33
CA ALA A 269 -35.37 -5.97 25.92
C ALA A 269 -35.19 -5.76 27.44
N THR A 270 -34.52 -6.68 28.13
CA THR A 270 -34.17 -6.52 29.56
C THR A 270 -33.00 -5.56 29.78
N ARG A 271 -32.24 -5.25 28.72
CA ARG A 271 -31.01 -4.46 28.76
C ARG A 271 -31.10 -3.19 27.93
N VAL A 272 -31.78 -3.24 26.80
CA VAL A 272 -31.85 -2.16 25.83
C VAL A 272 -33.26 -1.58 25.80
N HIS A 273 -33.42 -0.40 26.40
CA HIS A 273 -34.66 0.38 26.34
C HIS A 273 -34.87 0.99 24.94
N ARG A 274 -33.80 1.53 24.35
CA ARG A 274 -33.81 2.11 23.00
C ARG A 274 -32.49 1.87 22.29
N ALA A 275 -32.55 1.51 21.02
CA ALA A 275 -31.38 1.36 20.17
C ALA A 275 -31.28 2.51 19.14
N ILE A 276 -30.09 3.09 19.01
CA ILE A 276 -29.75 4.11 18.03
C ILE A 276 -28.62 3.53 17.17
N ILE A 277 -28.92 3.22 15.91
CA ILE A 277 -28.01 2.57 14.97
C ILE A 277 -27.49 3.65 14.01
N ALA A 278 -26.22 4.03 14.13
CA ALA A 278 -25.59 5.08 13.34
C ALA A 278 -24.52 4.48 12.40
N GLU A 279 -24.69 4.71 11.09
CA GLU A 279 -23.74 4.32 10.04
C GLU A 279 -23.21 2.88 10.19
N PRO A 280 -24.08 1.86 10.29
CA PRO A 280 -23.65 0.51 10.62
C PRO A 280 -22.72 -0.05 9.53
N GLY A 281 -21.71 -0.82 9.97
CA GLY A 281 -20.97 -1.70 9.07
C GLY A 281 -21.87 -2.79 8.46
N PRO A 282 -21.33 -3.70 7.64
CA PRO A 282 -22.09 -4.84 7.14
C PRO A 282 -22.72 -5.61 8.32
N MET A 283 -24.04 -5.63 8.38
CA MET A 283 -24.80 -6.31 9.43
C MET A 283 -24.97 -7.80 9.05
N ASP A 284 -25.05 -8.66 10.07
CA ASP A 284 -25.47 -10.06 9.95
C ASP A 284 -26.89 -10.11 9.38
N GLY A 285 -26.97 -10.13 8.06
CA GLY A 285 -28.19 -10.10 7.27
C GLY A 285 -27.91 -10.67 5.88
N PRO A 286 -28.80 -10.48 4.90
CA PRO A 286 -28.61 -10.98 3.53
C PRO A 286 -27.28 -10.55 2.87
N THR A 287 -26.61 -9.55 3.44
CA THR A 287 -25.30 -9.00 3.04
C THR A 287 -24.09 -9.69 3.66
N ALA A 288 -24.24 -10.44 4.77
CA ALA A 288 -23.13 -11.08 5.47
C ALA A 288 -22.61 -12.36 4.80
N GLY A 289 -23.41 -12.96 3.90
CA GLY A 289 -23.04 -14.14 3.11
C GLY A 289 -22.42 -13.85 1.74
N ILE A 290 -22.02 -12.59 1.47
CA ILE A 290 -21.47 -12.22 0.16
C ILE A 290 -19.99 -12.66 0.08
N ALA A 291 -19.72 -13.67 -0.74
CA ALA A 291 -18.38 -13.99 -1.19
C ALA A 291 -18.06 -13.21 -2.48
N GLY A 292 -16.92 -12.51 -2.52
CA GLY A 292 -16.43 -11.79 -3.71
C GLY A 292 -16.48 -10.26 -3.62
N GLN A 293 -15.89 -9.56 -4.60
CA GLN A 293 -15.74 -8.10 -4.59
C GLN A 293 -16.92 -7.33 -5.21
N GLN A 294 -17.89 -8.04 -5.78
CA GLN A 294 -19.11 -7.44 -6.31
C GLN A 294 -20.18 -7.39 -5.21
N GLY A 295 -20.52 -6.18 -4.76
CA GLY A 295 -21.68 -5.96 -3.90
C GLY A 295 -23.00 -6.29 -4.63
N ARG A 296 -24.12 -6.28 -3.90
CA ARG A 296 -25.44 -6.42 -4.52
C ARG A 296 -25.75 -5.24 -5.45
N PRO A 297 -26.55 -5.45 -6.52
CA PRO A 297 -27.23 -4.34 -7.19
C PRO A 297 -27.97 -3.48 -6.16
N SER A 298 -27.88 -2.16 -6.31
CA SER A 298 -28.49 -1.19 -5.39
C SER A 298 -29.95 -1.54 -5.09
N ALA A 299 -30.36 -1.43 -3.82
CA ALA A 299 -31.75 -1.60 -3.39
C ALA A 299 -32.70 -0.47 -3.86
N ARG A 300 -32.25 0.40 -4.77
CA ARG A 300 -33.01 1.57 -5.30
C ARG A 300 -34.37 1.26 -5.93
N GLY A 301 -34.73 -0.02 -6.11
CA GLY A 301 -36.05 -0.45 -6.60
C GLY A 301 -36.86 -1.33 -5.65
N LEU A 302 -36.39 -1.53 -4.41
CA LEU A 302 -37.08 -2.36 -3.40
C LEU A 302 -37.90 -1.53 -2.40
N ALA A 303 -37.76 -0.20 -2.40
CA ALA A 303 -38.64 0.65 -1.62
C ALA A 303 -40.05 0.62 -2.24
N PRO A 304 -41.11 0.34 -1.46
CA PRO A 304 -42.47 0.46 -1.97
C PRO A 304 -42.72 1.89 -2.47
N PRO A 305 -43.50 2.06 -3.55
CA PRO A 305 -43.87 3.39 -4.02
C PRO A 305 -44.57 4.15 -2.88
N MET A 306 -44.14 5.39 -2.63
CA MET A 306 -44.83 6.32 -1.72
C MET A 306 -46.19 6.70 -2.26
#